data_AF-A0A3R7B7H8-F1
#
_entry.id   AF-A0A3R7B7H8-F1
#
_cell.length_a   1.000
_cell.length_b   1.000
_cell.length_c   1.000
_cell.angle_alpha   90.00
_cell.angle_beta   90.00
_cell.angle_gamma   90.00
#
_symmetry.space_group_name_H-M   'P 1'
#
loop_
_entity.id
_entity.type
_entity.pdbx_description
1 polymer ?
#
loop_
_entity_poly.entity_id
_entity_poly.type
_entity_poly.pdbx_seq_one_letter_code
_entity_poly.pdbx_strand_id
1 'polypeptide(L)'
;MDLARTRELTYKRKMEEINRLHQLTILGKLPRGAFTSTATHFNLHRTTVSKIWNSYSTNSMMPSSKLGRVGRKEVYDVEIVTSRIAVLPETQRSTLRAMTEDPLSVT
;
A
#
# COMPACT_ATOMS: atom_id res chain seq x y z
N MET A 1 1.15 12.99 26.39
CA MET A 1 0.65 11.74 25.77
C MET A 1 1.50 11.46 24.55
N ASP A 2 2.42 10.50 24.69
CA ASP A 2 3.40 10.17 23.66
C ASP A 2 2.77 9.17 22.67
N LEU A 3 2.07 9.72 21.67
CA LEU A 3 1.70 8.95 20.49
C LEU A 3 3.00 8.71 19.73
N ALA A 4 3.61 7.54 19.93
CA ALA A 4 4.75 7.07 19.15
C ALA A 4 4.64 7.61 17.73
N ARG A 5 5.63 8.40 17.31
CA ARG A 5 5.60 9.19 16.08
C ARG A 5 5.56 8.27 14.86
N THR A 6 4.41 7.66 14.59
CA THR A 6 4.22 6.79 13.44
C THR A 6 4.27 7.65 12.21
N ARG A 7 5.14 7.28 11.26
CA ARG A 7 5.35 7.97 9.97
C ARG A 7 4.05 8.16 9.18
N GLU A 8 3.03 7.35 9.45
CA GLU A 8 1.72 7.42 8.80
C GLU A 8 0.58 7.65 9.81
N LEU A 9 -0.41 8.44 9.41
CA LEU A 9 -1.66 8.62 10.13
C LEU A 9 -2.52 7.34 10.03
N THR A 10 -3.13 6.91 11.14
CA THR A 10 -4.00 5.72 11.15
C THR A 10 -5.25 5.94 10.28
N TYR A 11 -5.80 4.86 9.71
CA TYR A 11 -6.99 4.92 8.85
C TYR A 11 -8.17 5.63 9.53
N LYS A 12 -8.41 5.31 10.82
CA LYS A 12 -9.46 5.97 11.62
C LYS A 12 -9.31 7.49 11.66
N ARG A 13 -8.09 8.00 11.94
CA ARG A 13 -7.83 9.44 12.00
C ARG A 13 -7.99 10.11 10.63
N LYS A 14 -7.58 9.45 9.56
CA LYS A 14 -7.80 9.95 8.19
C LYS A 14 -9.29 10.06 7.84
N MET A 15 -10.10 9.09 8.29
CA MET A 15 -11.56 9.12 8.09
C MET A 15 -12.25 10.24 8.89
N GLU A 16 -11.82 10.46 10.15
CA GLU A 16 -12.32 11.57 10.97
C GLU A 16 -12.02 12.93 10.31
N GLU A 17 -10.83 13.07 9.73
CA GLU A 17 -10.42 14.27 9.00
C GLU A 17 -11.26 14.50 7.73
N ILE A 18 -11.53 13.45 6.95
CA ILE A 18 -12.40 13.53 5.77
C ILE A 18 -13.83 13.87 6.16
N ASN A 19 -14.38 13.21 7.19
CA ASN A 19 -15.73 13.51 7.66
C ASN A 19 -15.86 14.98 8.07
N ARG A 20 -14.83 15.52 8.73
CA ARG A 20 -14.78 16.95 9.07
C ARG A 20 -14.76 17.84 7.84
N LEU A 21 -13.95 17.52 6.83
CA LEU A 21 -13.90 18.29 5.59
C LEU A 21 -15.21 18.18 4.79
N HIS A 22 -15.85 17.02 4.77
CA HIS A 22 -17.18 16.83 4.19
C HIS A 22 -18.23 17.71 4.87
N GLN A 23 -18.24 17.78 6.20
CA GLN A 23 -19.15 18.67 6.94
C GLN A 23 -18.92 20.15 6.63
N LEU A 24 -17.69 20.53 6.30
CA LEU A 24 -17.34 21.90 5.92
C LEU A 24 -17.61 22.18 4.44
N THR A 25 -17.99 21.17 3.65
CA THR A 25 -18.21 21.32 2.22
C THR A 25 -19.55 22.00 1.99
N ILE A 26 -19.53 23.12 1.25
CA ILE A 26 -20.74 23.86 0.88
C ILE A 26 -20.86 23.78 -0.64
N LEU A 27 -21.99 23.25 -1.13
CA LEU A 27 -22.25 23.09 -2.58
C LEU A 27 -21.15 22.30 -3.32
N GLY A 28 -20.62 21.25 -2.67
CA GLY A 28 -19.55 20.42 -3.26
C GLY A 28 -18.17 21.08 -3.30
N LYS A 29 -18.01 22.28 -2.72
CA LYS A 29 -16.73 23.00 -2.65
C LYS A 29 -16.29 23.21 -1.21
N LEU A 30 -15.00 23.05 -0.97
CA LEU A 30 -14.40 23.40 0.31
C LEU A 30 -14.20 24.92 0.40
N PRO A 31 -14.65 25.57 1.50
CA PRO A 31 -14.42 26.98 1.70
C PRO A 31 -12.93 27.28 1.87
N ARG A 32 -12.54 28.52 1.51
CA ARG A 32 -11.15 28.97 1.64
C ARG A 32 -10.70 28.84 3.11
N GLY A 33 -9.59 28.16 3.33
CA GLY A 33 -9.04 27.95 4.68
C GLY A 33 -9.59 26.70 5.40
N ALA A 34 -10.50 25.92 4.81
CA ALA A 34 -10.99 24.67 5.39
C ALA A 34 -9.83 23.72 5.76
N PHE A 35 -8.82 23.59 4.90
CA PHE A 35 -7.65 22.77 5.18
C PHE A 35 -6.86 23.27 6.39
N THR A 36 -6.68 24.59 6.53
CA THR A 36 -5.96 25.18 7.66
C THR A 36 -6.73 24.98 8.96
N SER A 37 -8.06 25.19 8.93
CA SER A 37 -8.93 24.99 10.10
C SER A 37 -8.91 23.54 10.57
N THR A 38 -9.06 22.58 9.66
CA THR A 38 -8.99 21.15 9.96
C THR A 38 -7.58 20.74 10.40
N ALA A 39 -6.53 21.28 9.79
CA ALA A 39 -5.14 21.04 10.19
C ALA A 39 -4.89 21.45 11.65
N THR A 40 -5.35 22.64 12.05
CA THR A 40 -5.25 23.12 13.44
C THR A 40 -6.04 22.23 14.40
N HIS A 41 -7.25 21.80 14.00
CA HIS A 41 -8.10 20.94 14.82
C HIS A 41 -7.46 19.57 15.09
N PHE A 42 -6.82 18.95 14.10
CA PHE A 42 -6.20 17.63 14.23
C PHE A 42 -4.72 17.67 14.60
N ASN A 43 -4.14 18.86 14.79
CA ASN A 43 -2.72 19.11 15.00
C ASN A 43 -1.83 18.45 13.93
N LEU A 44 -2.21 18.64 12.66
CA LEU A 44 -1.51 18.11 11.49
C LEU A 44 -1.01 19.24 10.59
N HIS A 45 -0.02 18.95 9.76
CA HIS A 45 0.41 19.91 8.74
C HIS A 45 -0.65 20.02 7.63
N ARG A 46 -1.00 21.24 7.20
CA ARG A 46 -2.02 21.50 6.16
C ARG A 46 -1.86 20.68 4.87
N THR A 47 -0.62 20.37 4.49
CA THR A 47 -0.32 19.56 3.29
C THR A 47 -0.75 18.11 3.45
N THR A 48 -0.71 17.56 4.67
CA THR A 48 -1.20 16.21 4.96
C THR A 48 -2.71 16.14 4.73
N VAL A 49 -3.44 17.14 5.24
CA VAL A 49 -4.88 17.32 5.04
C VAL A 49 -5.24 17.40 3.57
N SER A 50 -4.52 18.22 2.81
CA SER A 50 -4.74 18.37 1.37
C SER A 50 -4.46 17.08 0.59
N LYS A 51 -3.38 16.36 0.91
CA LYS A 51 -3.07 15.07 0.27
C LYS A 51 -4.14 14.03 0.56
N ILE A 52 -4.62 13.97 1.80
CA ILE A 52 -5.69 13.05 2.22
C ILE A 52 -6.98 13.35 1.45
N TRP A 53 -7.40 14.61 1.43
CA TRP A 53 -8.61 15.03 0.73
C TRP A 53 -8.56 14.75 -0.77
N ASN A 54 -7.45 15.12 -1.43
CA ASN A 54 -7.28 14.88 -2.87
C ASN A 54 -7.26 13.38 -3.19
N SER A 55 -6.54 12.58 -2.38
CA SER A 55 -6.50 11.12 -2.59
C SER A 55 -7.88 10.49 -2.46
N TYR A 56 -8.67 10.93 -1.48
CA TYR A 56 -10.04 10.50 -1.29
C TYR A 56 -10.95 10.94 -2.45
N SER A 57 -10.88 12.20 -2.87
CA SER A 57 -11.70 12.74 -3.95
C SER A 57 -11.45 12.06 -5.30
N THR A 58 -10.24 11.54 -5.54
CA THR A 58 -9.90 10.88 -6.81
C THR A 58 -10.27 9.40 -6.84
N ASN A 59 -10.08 8.67 -5.75
CA ASN A 59 -10.19 7.19 -5.78
C ASN A 59 -11.29 6.63 -4.85
N SER A 60 -11.99 7.47 -4.08
CA SER A 60 -12.93 7.08 -3.00
C SER A 60 -12.33 6.10 -1.98
N MET A 61 -11.03 5.86 -2.07
CA MET A 61 -10.26 4.90 -1.28
C MET A 61 -8.99 5.60 -0.84
N MET A 62 -8.59 5.34 0.40
CA MET A 62 -7.36 5.86 0.95
C MET A 62 -6.39 4.73 1.25
N PRO A 63 -5.55 4.35 0.28
CA PRO A 63 -4.59 3.28 0.49
C PRO A 63 -3.64 3.67 1.62
N SER A 64 -3.33 2.68 2.45
CA SER A 64 -2.25 2.77 3.42
C SER A 64 -0.94 3.04 2.67
N SER A 65 -0.23 4.10 3.03
CA SER A 65 1.12 4.41 2.54
C SER A 65 2.19 3.56 3.24
N LYS A 66 1.79 2.65 4.14
CA LYS A 66 2.61 1.56 4.65
C LYS A 66 3.52 1.11 3.52
N LEU A 67 4.80 1.04 3.82
CA LEU A 67 5.89 0.74 2.89
C LEU A 67 5.75 -0.64 2.22
N GLY A 68 4.59 -1.29 2.31
CA GLY A 68 4.19 -2.52 1.65
C GLY A 68 3.94 -2.40 0.15
N ARG A 69 4.69 -1.53 -0.55
CA ARG A 69 5.22 -1.90 -1.86
C ARG A 69 6.51 -2.71 -1.64
N VAL A 70 6.44 -3.72 -0.79
CA VAL A 70 7.55 -4.65 -0.54
C VAL A 70 7.44 -5.74 -1.60
N GLY A 71 8.25 -5.61 -2.65
CA GLY A 71 8.46 -6.66 -3.65
C GLY A 71 7.48 -6.66 -4.83
N ARG A 72 7.96 -7.23 -5.93
CA ARG A 72 7.18 -7.54 -7.14
C ARG A 72 6.06 -8.51 -6.74
N LYS A 73 4.82 -8.26 -7.19
CA LYS A 73 3.76 -9.28 -7.09
C LYS A 73 4.27 -10.57 -7.73
N GLU A 74 4.05 -11.70 -7.08
CA GLU A 74 4.44 -13.00 -7.58
C GLU A 74 3.81 -13.20 -8.98
N VAL A 75 4.66 -13.34 -9.99
CA VAL A 75 4.25 -13.37 -11.42
C VAL A 75 3.88 -14.79 -11.86
N TYR A 76 4.11 -15.78 -10.99
CA TYR A 76 4.03 -17.18 -11.34
C TYR A 76 2.77 -17.79 -10.76
N ASP A 77 1.81 -18.06 -11.64
CA ASP A 77 0.69 -18.95 -11.36
C ASP A 77 1.18 -20.40 -11.33
N VAL A 78 0.70 -21.18 -10.37
CA VAL A 78 1.08 -22.58 -10.18
C VAL A 78 0.78 -23.38 -11.44
N GLU A 79 -0.36 -23.13 -12.11
CA GLU A 79 -0.73 -23.82 -13.36
C GLU A 79 0.23 -23.49 -14.52
N ILE A 80 0.73 -22.26 -14.58
CA ILE A 80 1.69 -21.83 -15.61
C ILE A 80 3.06 -22.47 -15.35
N VAL A 81 3.46 -22.62 -14.09
CA VAL A 81 4.72 -23.26 -13.73
C VAL A 81 4.68 -24.76 -13.99
N THR A 82 3.59 -25.45 -13.60
CA THR A 82 3.45 -26.90 -13.79
C THR A 82 3.38 -27.28 -15.27
N SER A 83 2.64 -26.52 -16.09
CA SER A 83 2.60 -26.73 -17.54
C SER A 83 3.97 -26.57 -18.19
N ARG A 84 4.78 -25.58 -17.77
CA ARG A 84 6.16 -25.42 -18.25
C ARG A 84 7.07 -26.58 -17.86
N ILE A 85 6.98 -27.05 -16.62
CA ILE A 85 7.77 -28.20 -16.15
C ILE A 85 7.37 -29.47 -16.93
N ALA A 86 6.08 -29.65 -17.21
CA ALA A 86 5.56 -30.81 -17.93
C ALA A 86 6.04 -30.92 -19.40
N VAL A 87 6.44 -29.80 -20.02
CA VAL A 87 6.97 -29.79 -21.40
C VAL A 87 8.46 -30.16 -21.44
N LEU A 88 9.20 -29.98 -20.34
CA LEU A 88 10.63 -30.29 -20.30
C LEU A 88 10.88 -31.81 -20.24
N PRO A 89 11.92 -32.33 -20.91
CA PRO A 89 12.39 -33.71 -20.73
C PRO A 89 12.81 -33.97 -19.28
N GLU A 90 12.64 -35.20 -18.81
CA GLU A 90 12.92 -35.59 -17.43
C GLU A 90 14.37 -35.31 -17.00
N THR A 91 15.33 -35.43 -17.93
CA THR A 91 16.75 -35.11 -17.71
C THR A 91 17.03 -33.63 -17.39
N GLN A 92 16.09 -32.74 -17.69
CA GLN A 92 16.17 -31.30 -17.40
C GLN A 92 15.28 -30.88 -16.23
N ARG A 93 14.47 -31.81 -15.68
CA ARG A 93 13.64 -31.55 -14.50
C ARG A 93 14.48 -31.82 -13.26
N SER A 94 14.81 -30.77 -12.53
CA SER A 94 15.45 -30.90 -11.22
C SER A 94 14.50 -30.46 -10.11
N THR A 95 14.62 -31.10 -8.96
CA THR A 95 13.92 -30.70 -7.73
C THR A 95 14.91 -30.01 -6.81
N LEU A 96 14.44 -29.09 -5.96
CA LEU A 96 15.31 -28.43 -4.98
C LEU A 96 16.11 -29.43 -4.14
N ARG A 97 15.52 -30.59 -3.83
CA ARG A 97 16.18 -31.67 -3.11
C ARG A 97 17.30 -32.33 -3.92
N ALA A 98 17.05 -32.62 -5.20
CA ALA A 98 18.08 -33.14 -6.10
C ALA A 98 19.25 -32.16 -6.25
N MET A 99 18.97 -30.85 -6.32
CA MET A 99 20.02 -29.81 -6.41
C MET A 99 20.87 -29.69 -5.15
N THR A 100 20.33 -30.00 -3.97
CA THR A 100 21.09 -30.00 -2.70
C THR A 100 21.88 -31.28 -2.46
N GLU A 101 21.47 -32.38 -3.08
CA GLU A 101 22.10 -33.70 -2.95
C GLU A 101 23.12 -33.98 -4.05
N ASP A 102 23.21 -33.12 -5.09
CA ASP A 102 24.14 -33.28 -6.22
C ASP A 102 25.58 -32.83 -5.83
N PRO A 103 26.54 -33.76 -5.68
CA PRO A 103 27.88 -33.46 -5.19
C PRO A 103 28.75 -32.69 -6.20
N LEU A 104 28.25 -32.39 -7.40
CA LEU A 104 28.99 -31.70 -8.47
C LEU A 104 28.69 -30.19 -8.59
N SER A 105 27.92 -29.61 -7.68
CA SER A 105 27.55 -28.17 -7.71
C SER A 105 28.51 -27.24 -6.95
N VAL A 106 29.61 -27.76 -6.40
CA VAL A 106 30.69 -26.96 -5.78
C VAL A 106 32.02 -27.29 -6.45
N THR A 107 32.26 -26.71 -7.62
CA THR A 107 33.59 -26.34 -8.15
C THR A 107 33.38 -25.20 -9.15
#